data_AF-A0A524M2D5-F1
#
_entry.id   AF-A0A524M2D5-F1
#
_cell.length_a   1.000
_cell.length_b   1.000
_cell.length_c   1.000
_cell.angle_alpha   90.00
_cell.angle_beta   90.00
_cell.angle_gamma   90.00
#
_symmetry.space_group_name_H-M   'P 1'
#
loop_
_entity.id
_entity.type
_entity.pdbx_description
1 polymer ?
#
loop_
_entity_poly.entity_id
_entity_poly.type
_entity_poly.pdbx_seq_one_letter_code
_entity_poly.pdbx_strand_id
1 'polypeptide(L)'
;SGELAAECARISREAGTPADTRPIAFLTGGTDAGELARVGVKATTLVGMPWSNSERGAVYHTPSDTTEAVEPEALAAAADILVRRIQEVDAEAAASGD
;
A
#
# COMPACT_ATOMS: atom_id res chain seq x y z
N SER A 1 -8.01 -8.73 4.27
CA SER A 1 -7.28 -7.46 4.08
C SER A 1 -6.14 -7.28 5.06
N GLY A 2 -6.35 -7.45 6.38
CA GLY A 2 -5.28 -7.24 7.39
C GLY A 2 -4.02 -8.10 7.21
N GLU A 3 -4.17 -9.34 6.75
CA GLU A 3 -3.05 -10.24 6.46
C GLU A 3 -2.17 -9.73 5.30
N LEU A 4 -2.79 -9.34 4.18
CA LEU A 4 -2.06 -8.78 3.02
C LEU A 4 -1.30 -7.50 3.39
N ALA A 5 -1.91 -6.64 4.21
CA ALA A 5 -1.24 -5.45 4.72
C ALA A 5 -0.01 -5.80 5.59
N ALA A 6 -0.13 -6.82 6.44
CA ALA A 6 0.97 -7.28 7.30
C ALA A 6 2.10 -7.94 6.48
N GLU A 7 1.77 -8.70 5.44
CA GLU A 7 2.73 -9.28 4.48
C GLU A 7 3.53 -8.17 3.78
N CYS A 8 2.86 -7.15 3.22
CA CYS A 8 3.52 -6.01 2.58
C CYS A 8 4.40 -5.22 3.57
N ALA A 9 3.92 -4.99 4.79
CA ALA A 9 4.70 -4.30 5.82
C ALA A 9 5.94 -5.11 6.28
N ARG A 10 5.87 -6.44 6.25
CA ARG A 10 7.02 -7.32 6.51
C ARG A 10 8.08 -7.13 5.41
N ILE A 11 7.69 -7.23 4.15
CA ILE A 11 8.57 -7.03 3.00
C ILE A 11 9.26 -5.66 3.07
N SER A 12 8.47 -4.62 3.33
CA SER A 12 8.95 -3.25 3.51
C SER A 12 10.04 -3.12 4.59
N ARG A 13 9.86 -3.77 5.75
CA ARG A 13 10.89 -3.80 6.82
C ARG A 13 12.15 -4.53 6.38
N GLU A 14 12.02 -5.66 5.69
CA GLU A 14 13.15 -6.43 5.16
C GLU A 14 13.91 -5.66 4.06
N ALA A 15 13.22 -4.80 3.31
CA ALA A 15 13.81 -3.92 2.30
C ALA A 15 14.45 -2.64 2.88
N GLY A 16 14.31 -2.39 4.19
CA GLY A 16 14.88 -1.19 4.84
C GLY A 16 14.04 0.07 4.70
N THR A 17 12.80 -0.02 4.21
CA THR A 17 11.86 1.09 4.01
C THR A 17 10.59 0.88 4.83
N PRO A 18 10.66 0.90 6.18
CA PRO A 18 9.60 0.41 7.05
C PRO A 18 8.28 1.18 6.88
N ALA A 19 7.20 0.42 6.71
CA ALA A 19 5.83 0.92 6.60
C ALA A 19 4.97 0.39 7.75
N ASP A 20 4.09 1.26 8.25
CA ASP A 20 3.09 0.93 9.26
C ASP A 20 1.81 0.40 8.62
N THR A 21 1.11 -0.49 9.33
CA THR A 21 -0.25 -0.91 8.96
C THR A 21 -1.28 -0.11 9.77
N ARG A 22 -2.27 0.45 9.08
CA ARG A 22 -3.39 1.18 9.70
C ARG A 22 -4.72 0.78 9.04
N PRO A 23 -5.79 0.53 9.80
CA PRO A 23 -7.12 0.43 9.22
C PRO A 23 -7.56 1.81 8.73
N ILE A 24 -8.22 1.89 7.56
CA ILE A 24 -8.84 3.14 7.07
C ILE A 24 -9.78 3.68 8.16
N ALA A 25 -9.49 4.88 8.64
CA ALA A 25 -10.25 5.48 9.72
C ALA A 25 -11.59 6.03 9.22
N PHE A 26 -12.56 6.13 10.12
CA PHE A 26 -13.86 6.69 9.78
C PHE A 26 -13.69 8.13 9.25
N LEU A 27 -14.36 8.45 8.14
CA LEU A 27 -14.29 9.73 7.43
C LEU A 27 -12.92 10.09 6.81
N THR A 28 -11.95 9.17 6.74
CA THR A 28 -10.70 9.44 6.01
C THR A 28 -10.78 9.17 4.50
N GLY A 29 -11.96 8.82 3.99
CA GLY A 29 -12.20 8.51 2.58
C GLY A 29 -12.36 7.00 2.34
N GLY A 30 -12.73 6.64 1.12
CA GLY A 30 -12.78 5.25 0.64
C GLY A 30 -11.62 4.96 -0.32
N THR A 31 -11.27 3.69 -0.45
CA THR A 31 -10.29 3.22 -1.44
C THR A 31 -10.92 2.07 -2.23
N ASP A 32 -10.43 1.84 -3.45
CA ASP A 32 -10.91 0.73 -4.29
C ASP A 32 -10.69 -0.63 -3.61
N ALA A 33 -9.63 -0.77 -2.80
CA ALA A 33 -9.40 -1.97 -2.00
C ALA A 33 -10.51 -2.23 -0.97
N GLY A 34 -11.11 -1.17 -0.42
CA GLY A 34 -12.27 -1.28 0.47
C GLY A 34 -13.50 -1.83 -0.24
N GLU A 35 -13.76 -1.36 -1.46
CA GLU A 35 -14.88 -1.86 -2.29
C GLU A 35 -14.63 -3.29 -2.80
N LEU A 36 -13.40 -3.60 -3.23
CA LEU A 36 -12.99 -4.97 -3.61
C LEU A 36 -13.15 -5.96 -2.45
N ALA A 37 -12.83 -5.54 -1.22
CA ALA A 37 -13.01 -6.38 -0.05
C ALA A 37 -14.49 -6.74 0.20
N ARG A 38 -15.45 -5.88 -0.19
CA ARG A 38 -16.89 -6.18 -0.05
C ARG A 38 -17.36 -7.33 -0.95
N VAL A 39 -16.67 -7.58 -2.06
CA VAL A 39 -16.97 -8.68 -2.97
C VAL A 39 -16.05 -9.89 -2.75
N GLY A 40 -15.33 -9.94 -1.63
CA GLY A 40 -14.54 -11.08 -1.21
C GLY A 40 -13.10 -11.12 -1.74
N VAL A 41 -12.63 -10.07 -2.42
CA VAL A 41 -11.25 -10.01 -2.92
C VAL A 41 -10.29 -9.64 -1.78
N LYS A 42 -9.18 -10.38 -1.62
CA LYS A 42 -8.10 -10.04 -0.68
C LYS A 42 -7.36 -8.81 -1.21
N ALA A 43 -7.79 -7.62 -0.80
CA ALA A 43 -7.20 -6.35 -1.20
C ALA A 43 -6.70 -5.52 0.00
N THR A 44 -5.73 -4.64 -0.25
CA THR A 44 -5.22 -3.61 0.67
C THR A 44 -4.85 -2.35 -0.11
N THR A 45 -4.61 -1.24 0.59
CA THR A 45 -4.12 0.01 0.00
C THR A 45 -2.73 0.33 0.54
N LEU A 46 -1.80 0.67 -0.36
CA LEU A 46 -0.51 1.25 -0.01
C LEU A 46 -0.59 2.76 -0.22
N VAL A 47 -0.13 3.54 0.76
CA VAL A 47 -0.30 4.99 0.79
C VAL A 47 1.01 5.66 1.20
N GLY A 48 1.51 6.57 0.36
CA GLY A 48 2.70 7.39 0.60
C GLY A 48 2.37 8.80 1.09
N MET A 49 1.50 8.93 2.09
CA MET A 49 1.18 10.22 2.72
C MET A 49 0.97 10.03 4.22
N PRO A 50 1.14 11.09 5.04
CA PRO A 50 0.86 11.00 6.46
C PRO A 50 -0.60 10.62 6.70
N TRP A 51 -0.81 9.79 7.73
CA TRP A 51 -2.10 9.16 7.99
C TRP A 51 -3.16 10.09 8.61
N SER A 52 -2.73 11.18 9.26
CA SER A 52 -3.64 12.06 10.00
C SER A 52 -4.36 13.03 9.06
N ASN A 53 -5.63 13.33 9.35
CA ASN A 53 -6.39 14.34 8.58
C ASN A 53 -5.81 15.77 8.74
N SER A 54 -5.10 16.02 9.84
CA SER A 54 -4.38 17.27 10.10
C SER A 54 -3.09 17.40 9.27
N GLU A 55 -2.60 16.31 8.69
CA GLU A 55 -1.32 16.24 7.97
C GLU A 55 -1.46 15.50 6.62
N ARG A 56 -2.68 15.47 6.02
CA ARG A 56 -2.83 14.95 4.65
C ARG A 56 -1.74 15.56 3.77
N GLY A 57 -1.11 14.72 2.93
CA GLY A 57 0.07 15.08 2.16
C GLY A 57 -0.08 16.49 1.58
N ALA A 58 0.92 17.34 1.79
CA ALA A 58 0.81 18.80 1.64
C ALA A 58 0.26 19.27 0.27
N VAL A 59 0.30 18.40 -0.73
CA VAL A 59 -0.14 18.67 -2.10
C VAL A 59 -1.45 17.99 -2.51
N TYR A 60 -1.94 16.99 -1.77
CA TYR A 60 -3.11 16.18 -2.15
C TYR A 60 -4.38 17.05 -2.30
N HIS A 61 -5.09 16.89 -3.43
CA HIS A 61 -6.26 17.71 -3.80
C HIS A 61 -5.95 19.22 -3.92
N THR A 62 -4.72 19.58 -4.29
CA THR A 62 -4.33 20.97 -4.57
C THR A 62 -3.72 21.09 -5.96
N PRO A 63 -3.64 22.31 -6.54
CA PRO A 63 -2.91 22.53 -7.79
C PRO A 63 -1.41 22.20 -7.72
N SER A 64 -0.86 22.00 -6.52
CA SER A 64 0.53 21.59 -6.30
C SER A 64 0.75 20.08 -6.38
N ASP A 65 -0.31 19.29 -6.64
CA ASP A 65 -0.22 17.86 -6.93
C ASP A 65 0.32 17.65 -8.35
N THR A 66 1.64 17.83 -8.49
CA THR A 66 2.36 17.78 -9.75
C THR A 66 3.52 16.79 -9.67
N THR A 67 4.13 16.45 -10.80
CA THR A 67 5.24 15.50 -10.87
C THR A 67 6.46 15.94 -10.05
N GLU A 68 6.60 17.24 -9.81
CA GLU A 68 7.67 17.82 -9.00
C GLU A 68 7.53 17.46 -7.51
N ALA A 69 6.34 17.09 -7.04
CA ALA A 69 6.09 16.67 -5.65
C ALA A 69 6.34 15.17 -5.43
N VAL A 70 6.65 14.42 -6.48
CA VAL A 70 6.92 12.97 -6.39
C VAL A 70 8.31 12.72 -5.81
N GLU A 71 8.38 11.86 -4.80
CA GLU A 71 9.63 11.33 -4.24
C GLU A 71 9.99 10.01 -4.94
N PRO A 72 11.06 9.95 -5.77
CA PRO A 72 11.45 8.73 -6.49
C PRO A 72 11.72 7.54 -5.56
N GLU A 73 12.25 7.80 -4.37
CA GLU A 73 12.55 6.80 -3.36
C GLU A 73 11.28 6.13 -2.83
N ALA A 74 10.21 6.89 -2.62
CA ALA A 74 8.90 6.36 -2.22
C ALA A 74 8.30 5.48 -3.32
N LEU A 75 8.45 5.89 -4.59
CA LEU A 75 8.01 5.09 -5.73
C LEU A 75 8.80 3.77 -5.86
N ALA A 76 10.12 3.83 -5.71
CA ALA A 76 10.99 2.66 -5.75
C ALA A 76 10.66 1.67 -4.61
N ALA A 77 10.44 2.17 -3.40
CA ALA A 77 10.03 1.36 -2.25
C ALA A 77 8.68 0.68 -2.50
N ALA A 78 7.70 1.42 -3.00
CA ALA A 78 6.37 0.87 -3.33
C ALA A 78 6.46 -0.23 -4.40
N ALA A 79 7.24 0.00 -5.47
CA ALA A 79 7.45 -0.97 -6.53
C ALA A 79 8.14 -2.24 -6.02
N ASP A 80 9.18 -2.11 -5.19
CA ASP A 80 9.91 -3.25 -4.61
C ASP A 80 8.99 -4.12 -3.73
N ILE A 81 8.17 -3.50 -2.87
CA ILE A 81 7.18 -4.21 -2.04
C ILE A 81 6.21 -5.00 -2.92
N LEU A 82 5.66 -4.37 -3.97
CA LEU A 82 4.69 -5.00 -4.86
C LEU A 82 5.31 -6.17 -5.62
N VAL A 83 6.48 -5.98 -6.22
CA VAL A 83 7.16 -7.03 -7.01
C VAL A 83 7.49 -8.23 -6.14
N ARG A 84 8.08 -8.03 -4.95
CA ARG A 84 8.39 -9.12 -4.04
C ARG A 84 7.14 -9.85 -3.57
N ARG A 85 6.04 -9.13 -3.29
CA ARG A 85 4.80 -9.79 -2.88
C ARG A 85 4.23 -10.66 -4.00
N ILE A 86 4.23 -10.15 -5.24
CA ILE A 86 3.79 -10.90 -6.42
C ILE A 86 4.64 -12.17 -6.59
N GLN A 87 5.96 -12.06 -6.48
CA GLN A 87 6.86 -13.21 -6.55
C GLN A 87 6.58 -14.26 -5.46
N GLU A 88 6.26 -13.83 -4.24
CA GLU A 88 5.83 -14.74 -3.17
C GLU A 88 4.50 -15.44 -3.52
N VAL A 89 3.50 -14.72 -4.07
CA VAL A 89 2.24 -15.32 -4.52
C VAL A 89 2.49 -16.35 -5.62
N ASP A 90 3.29 -16.01 -6.62
CA ASP A 90 3.60 -16.91 -7.74
C ASP A 90 4.31 -18.18 -7.26
N ALA A 91 5.23 -18.06 -6.29
CA ALA A 91 5.92 -19.19 -5.69
C ALA A 91 4.97 -20.07 -4.84
N GLU A 92 4.06 -19.45 -4.08
CA GLU A 92 3.01 -20.15 -3.32
C GLU A 92 2.10 -20.95 -4.24
N ALA A 93 1.64 -20.35 -5.35
CA ALA A 93 0.79 -21.00 -6.35
C ALA A 93 1.53 -22.16 -7.06
N ALA A 94 2.79 -21.97 -7.43
CA ALA A 94 3.60 -23.04 -8.01
C ALA A 94 3.82 -24.22 -7.03
N ALA A 95 3.89 -23.94 -5.73
CA ALA A 95 4.04 -24.95 -4.69
C ALA A 95 2.73 -25.66 -4.32
N SER A 96 1.58 -25.01 -4.47
CA SER A 96 0.25 -25.62 -4.22
C SER A 96 -0.18 -26.59 -5.33
N GLY A 97 0.46 -26.54 -6.51
CA GLY A 97 0.17 -27.42 -7.63
C GLY A 97 -1.11 -27.07 -8.39
N ASP A 98 -1.55 -25.80 -8.29
CA ASP A 98 -2.59 -25.21 -9.14
C ASP A 98 -2.11 -24.99 -10.59
#